data_AF-A0A0V1CLY7-F1
#
_entry.id   AF-A0A0V1CLY7-F1
#
_cell.length_a   1.000
_cell.length_b   1.000
_cell.length_c   1.000
_cell.angle_alpha   90.00
_cell.angle_beta   90.00
_cell.angle_gamma   90.00
#
_symmetry.space_group_name_H-M   'P 1'
#
loop_
_entity.id
_entity.type
_entity.pdbx_description
1 polymer ?
#
loop_
_entity_poly.entity_id
_entity_poly.type
_entity_poly.pdbx_seq_one_letter_code
_entity_poly.pdbx_strand_id
1 'polypeptide(L)'
;MKRKLKTCLDRILPNNAEIAKHKVTPPPHREFKVDDHVFVRSYNQQKKWEKAKIVKRIGRLLYIVRTEIGLIWKRHVDQIRPREIK
;
A
#
# COMPACT_ATOMS: atom_id res chain seq x y z
N MET A 1 44.75 4.09 22.04
CA MET A 1 43.32 4.07 22.44
C MET A 1 42.53 5.00 21.52
N LYS A 2 41.71 4.48 20.59
CA LYS A 2 40.93 5.29 19.63
C LYS A 2 39.44 5.15 19.92
N ARG A 3 38.92 5.85 20.95
CA ARG A 3 37.47 5.92 21.19
C ARG A 3 36.91 7.15 20.49
N LYS A 4 35.90 6.93 19.66
CA LYS A 4 35.19 8.02 18.97
C LYS A 4 34.42 8.83 20.01
N LEU A 5 34.65 10.15 20.04
CA LEU A 5 34.00 11.07 20.97
C LEU A 5 32.53 11.20 20.55
N LYS A 6 31.60 10.87 21.46
CA LYS A 6 30.17 10.98 21.21
C LYS A 6 29.68 12.32 21.74
N THR A 7 28.97 13.06 20.91
CA THR A 7 28.40 14.38 21.22
C THR A 7 26.88 14.29 21.33
N CYS A 8 26.24 15.39 21.74
CA CYS A 8 24.77 15.49 21.73
C CYS A 8 24.20 15.36 20.30
N LEU A 9 24.93 15.81 19.28
CA LEU A 9 24.54 15.70 17.88
C LEU A 9 24.39 14.24 17.42
N ASP A 10 25.26 13.35 17.91
CA ASP A 10 25.22 11.92 17.59
C ASP A 10 23.95 11.21 18.11
N ARG A 11 23.19 11.83 19.02
CA ARG A 11 21.90 11.30 19.50
C ARG A 11 20.72 11.68 18.61
N ILE A 12 20.86 12.76 17.83
CA ILE A 12 19.82 13.27 16.94
C ILE A 12 19.87 12.53 15.60
N LEU A 13 21.06 12.04 15.22
CA LEU A 13 21.22 11.29 14.00
C LEU A 13 20.41 9.98 14.06
N PRO A 14 19.53 9.72 13.08
CA PRO A 14 18.85 8.44 12.98
C PRO A 14 19.90 7.32 12.96
N ASN A 15 19.71 6.30 13.81
CA ASN A 15 20.62 5.16 13.85
C ASN A 15 20.40 4.32 12.59
N ASN A 16 21.08 4.70 11.50
CA ASN A 16 20.95 4.06 10.19
C ASN A 16 21.23 2.56 10.23
N ALA A 17 22.03 2.07 11.19
CA ALA A 17 22.31 0.65 11.39
C ALA A 17 21.12 -0.14 11.96
N GLU A 18 20.27 0.48 12.78
CA GLU A 18 18.99 -0.10 13.23
C GLU A 18 17.92 0.00 12.15
N ILE A 19 17.85 1.13 11.45
CA ILE A 19 16.91 1.35 10.35
C ILE A 19 17.14 0.36 9.21
N ALA A 20 18.40 0.01 8.91
CA ALA A 20 18.75 -0.98 7.91
C ALA A 20 18.35 -2.43 8.30
N LYS A 21 18.25 -2.74 9.60
CA LYS A 21 17.75 -4.04 10.09
C LYS A 21 16.23 -4.15 9.93
N HIS A 22 15.52 -3.02 9.96
CA HIS A 22 14.10 -2.92 9.60
C HIS A 22 13.87 -2.79 8.08
N LYS A 23 14.74 -3.39 7.24
CA LYS A 23 14.36 -3.72 5.86
C LYS A 23 13.34 -4.85 5.91
N VAL A 24 12.10 -4.48 6.24
CA VAL A 24 10.93 -5.33 6.10
C VAL A 24 10.91 -5.78 4.65
N THR A 25 11.20 -7.07 4.40
CA THR A 25 10.86 -7.69 3.12
C THR A 25 9.42 -7.31 2.82
N PRO A 26 9.12 -6.61 1.70
CA PRO A 26 7.76 -6.23 1.40
C PRO A 26 6.91 -7.51 1.50
N PRO A 27 5.80 -7.51 2.25
CA PRO A 27 4.92 -8.67 2.26
C PRO A 27 4.55 -9.02 0.81
N PRO A 28 4.32 -10.31 0.51
CA PRO A 28 4.00 -10.75 -0.85
C PRO A 28 2.95 -9.81 -1.42
N HIS A 29 3.32 -9.09 -2.48
CA HIS A 29 2.48 -8.02 -3.00
C HIS A 29 1.17 -8.65 -3.48
N ARG A 30 0.05 -8.13 -2.97
CA ARG A 30 -1.26 -8.43 -3.54
C ARG A 30 -1.26 -7.89 -4.97
N GLU A 31 -1.23 -8.80 -5.93
CA GLU A 31 -1.35 -8.45 -7.33
C GLU A 31 -2.77 -8.74 -7.79
N PHE A 32 -3.29 -7.86 -8.62
CA PHE A 32 -4.62 -8.02 -9.20
C PHE A 32 -4.54 -7.85 -10.72
N LYS A 33 -5.35 -8.61 -11.45
CA LYS A 33 -5.42 -8.56 -12.90
C LYS A 33 -6.47 -7.55 -13.35
N VAL A 34 -6.31 -7.06 -14.58
CA VAL A 34 -7.37 -6.32 -15.26
C VAL A 34 -8.59 -7.24 -15.37
N ASP A 35 -9.77 -6.67 -15.17
CA ASP A 35 -11.06 -7.34 -15.11
C ASP A 35 -11.35 -8.19 -13.87
N ASP A 36 -10.48 -8.20 -12.85
CA ASP A 36 -10.79 -8.85 -11.57
C ASP A 36 -11.88 -8.10 -10.80
N HIS A 37 -12.79 -8.88 -10.20
CA HIS A 37 -13.83 -8.37 -9.29
C HIS A 37 -13.25 -8.21 -7.89
N VAL A 38 -13.30 -6.99 -7.37
CA VAL A 38 -12.69 -6.60 -6.10
C VAL A 38 -13.62 -5.73 -5.27
N PHE A 39 -13.32 -5.60 -3.98
CA PHE A 39 -13.90 -4.58 -3.13
C PHE A 39 -12.93 -3.43 -2.97
N VAL A 40 -13.43 -2.21 -3.11
CA VAL A 40 -12.66 -0.98 -3.04
C VAL A 40 -13.15 -0.12 -1.91
N ARG A 41 -12.23 0.54 -1.21
CA ARG A 41 -12.59 1.48 -0.15
C ARG A 41 -13.29 2.71 -0.72
N SER A 42 -14.52 2.94 -0.27
CA SER A 42 -15.30 4.16 -0.54
C SER A 42 -15.17 5.11 0.64
N TYR A 43 -14.87 6.39 0.36
CA TYR A 43 -14.79 7.44 1.38
C TYR A 43 -16.03 8.36 1.38
N ASN A 44 -16.89 8.24 0.37
CA ASN A 44 -18.02 9.14 0.15
C ASN A 44 -19.33 8.56 0.69
N GLN A 45 -19.36 7.28 1.08
CA GLN A 45 -20.56 6.56 1.48
C GLN A 45 -20.41 6.00 2.89
N GLN A 46 -21.53 5.78 3.58
CA GLN A 46 -21.55 5.08 4.88
C GLN A 46 -20.96 3.66 4.78
N LYS A 47 -21.07 3.01 3.62
CA LYS A 47 -20.48 1.69 3.39
C LYS A 47 -19.00 1.83 3.01
N LYS A 48 -18.12 1.35 3.89
CA LYS A 48 -16.65 1.47 3.73
C LYS A 48 -16.09 0.73 2.52
N TRP A 49 -16.75 -0.32 2.04
CA TRP A 49 -16.29 -1.16 0.93
C TRP A 49 -17.37 -1.32 -0.13
N GLU A 50 -17.01 -1.04 -1.37
CA GLU A 50 -17.90 -1.05 -2.53
C GLU A 50 -17.39 -2.02 -3.59
N LYS A 51 -18.29 -2.65 -4.33
CA LYS A 51 -17.94 -3.61 -5.38
C LYS A 51 -17.42 -2.84 -6.60
N ALA A 52 -16.29 -3.29 -7.12
CA ALA A 52 -15.67 -2.69 -8.29
C ALA A 52 -14.92 -3.75 -9.12
N LYS A 53 -14.56 -3.36 -10.33
CA LYS A 53 -13.75 -4.14 -11.27
C LYS A 53 -12.46 -3.39 -11.59
N ILE A 54 -11.34 -4.07 -11.71
CA ILE A 54 -10.08 -3.43 -12.08
C ILE A 54 -10.07 -3.14 -13.58
N VAL A 55 -9.82 -1.89 -13.94
CA VAL A 55 -9.76 -1.45 -15.34
C VAL A 55 -8.32 -1.43 -15.85
N LYS A 56 -7.39 -0.94 -15.03
CA LYS A 56 -5.99 -0.77 -15.45
C LYS A 56 -5.05 -0.72 -14.25
N ARG A 57 -3.86 -1.32 -14.40
CA ARG A 57 -2.73 -1.11 -13.48
C ARG A 57 -1.96 0.12 -13.93
N ILE A 58 -1.85 1.14 -13.07
CA ILE A 58 -1.05 2.36 -13.35
C ILE A 58 0.41 2.15 -12.91
N GLY A 59 0.62 1.42 -11.81
CA GLY A 59 1.95 1.14 -11.29
C GLY A 59 1.97 -0.07 -10.38
N ARG A 60 3.10 -0.29 -9.69
CA ARG A 60 3.27 -1.46 -8.80
C ARG A 60 2.14 -1.58 -7.78
N LEU A 61 1.69 -0.46 -7.21
CA LEU A 61 0.72 -0.39 -6.12
C LEU A 61 -0.57 0.37 -6.46
N LEU A 62 -0.65 0.99 -7.65
CA LEU A 62 -1.75 1.88 -8.03
C LEU A 62 -2.58 1.28 -9.15
N TYR A 63 -3.90 1.25 -8.95
CA TYR A 63 -4.87 0.70 -9.90
C TYR A 63 -6.00 1.69 -10.17
N ILE A 64 -6.54 1.61 -11.38
CA ILE A 64 -7.82 2.21 -11.76
C ILE A 64 -8.88 1.15 -11.60
N VAL A 65 -9.94 1.49 -10.90
CA VAL A 65 -11.08 0.62 -10.62
C VAL A 65 -12.37 1.29 -11.06
N ARG A 66 -13.30 0.50 -11.57
CA ARG A 66 -14.64 0.94 -11.97
C ARG A 66 -15.67 0.30 -11.06
N THR A 67 -16.44 1.12 -10.37
CA THR A 67 -17.56 0.70 -9.52
C THR A 67 -18.72 0.18 -10.37
N GLU A 68 -19.65 -0.59 -9.79
CA GLU A 68 -20.87 -1.05 -10.48
C GLU A 68 -21.72 0.10 -11.06
N ILE A 69 -21.70 1.27 -10.40
CA ILE A 69 -22.40 2.50 -10.84
C ILE A 69 -21.68 3.19 -12.03
N GLY A 70 -20.49 2.71 -12.42
CA GLY A 70 -19.70 3.26 -13.53
C GLY A 70 -18.68 4.33 -13.13
N LEU A 71 -18.58 4.68 -11.84
CA LEU A 71 -17.56 5.61 -11.35
C LEU A 71 -16.15 5.02 -11.45
N ILE A 72 -15.19 5.85 -11.85
CA ILE A 72 -13.78 5.46 -12.00
C ILE A 72 -12.96 6.07 -10.87
N TRP A 73 -12.25 5.23 -10.11
CA TRP A 73 -11.37 5.67 -9.02
C TRP A 73 -9.94 5.19 -9.21
N LYS A 74 -9.01 5.97 -8.67
CA LYS A 74 -7.61 5.59 -8.50
C LYS A 74 -7.38 5.16 -7.06
N ARG A 75 -6.86 3.94 -6.86
CA ARG A 75 -6.72 3.34 -5.53
C ARG A 75 -5.38 2.63 -5.35
N HIS A 76 -4.89 2.68 -4.11
CA HIS A 76 -3.73 1.92 -3.67
C HIS A 76 -4.10 0.45 -3.43
N VAL A 77 -3.15 -0.47 -3.58
CA VAL A 77 -3.37 -1.91 -3.36
C VAL A 77 -3.97 -2.23 -1.98
N ASP A 78 -3.61 -1.50 -0.94
CA ASP A 78 -4.15 -1.68 0.43
C ASP A 78 -5.62 -1.23 0.57
N GLN A 79 -6.10 -0.43 -0.38
CA GLN A 79 -7.48 0.03 -0.46
C GLN A 79 -8.34 -0.90 -1.35
N ILE A 80 -7.78 -2.04 -1.77
CA ILE A 80 -8.43 -3.04 -2.61
C ILE A 80 -8.40 -4.38 -1.87
N ARG A 81 -9.52 -5.10 -1.88
CA ARG A 81 -9.65 -6.44 -1.32
C ARG A 81 -10.15 -7.41 -2.38
N PRO A 82 -9.61 -8.64 -2.45
CA PRO A 82 -10.17 -9.67 -3.30
C PRO A 82 -11.61 -9.99 -2.86
N ARG A 83 -12.44 -10.43 -3.81
CA ARG A 83 -13.83 -10.83 -3.53
C ARG A 83 -13.92 -12.21 -2.87
N GLU A 84 -12.90 -13.04 -3.04
CA GLU A 84 -12.81 -14.38 -2.47
C GLU A 84 -11.72 -14.43 -1.39
N ILE A 85 -12.04 -15.08 -0.27
CA ILE A 85 -11.07 -15.58 0.69
C ILE A 85 -10.71 -16.98 0.17
N LYS A 86 -9.50 -17.17 -0.33
CA LYS A 86 -8.93 -18.50 -0.49
C LYS A 86 -8.40 -18.98 0.86
#